data_AF-R3WI56-F1
#
_entry.id   AF-R3WI56-F1
#
_cell.length_a   1.000
_cell.length_b   1.000
_cell.length_c   1.000
_cell.angle_alpha   90.00
_cell.angle_beta   90.00
_cell.angle_gamma   90.00
#
_symmetry.space_group_name_H-M   'P 1'
#
loop_
_entity.id
_entity.type
_entity.pdbx_description
1 polymer ?
#
loop_
_entity_poly.entity_id
_entity_poly.type
_entity_poly.pdbx_seq_one_letter_code
_entity_poly.pdbx_strand_id
1 'polypeptide(L)'
;MDCRIIKSPGEGTLAIVNRRKGSKDTLEKPDAIGLVQGKLIEMVCAADVAEKAVGVTVEDIRGSCPQNMVMLAIFGDTASVTAAIEEIQKKEKAKKW
;
A
#
# COMPACT_ATOMS: atom_id res chain seq x y z
N MET A 1 8.69 9.71 -0.63
CA MET A 1 7.65 8.78 -1.13
C MET A 1 6.39 9.53 -1.57
N ASP A 2 5.62 8.95 -2.49
CA ASP A 2 4.24 9.38 -2.79
C ASP A 2 3.24 8.47 -2.07
N CYS A 3 2.24 9.06 -1.42
CA CYS A 3 1.16 8.32 -0.78
C CYS A 3 -0.21 8.85 -1.26
N ARG A 4 -1.16 7.94 -1.52
CA ARG A 4 -2.55 8.27 -1.87
C ARG A 4 -3.50 7.30 -1.17
N ILE A 5 -4.70 7.77 -0.83
CA ILE A 5 -5.76 6.92 -0.26
C ILE A 5 -6.96 6.96 -1.20
N ILE A 6 -7.48 5.78 -1.53
CA ILE A 6 -8.73 5.59 -2.27
C ILE A 6 -9.75 5.03 -1.29
N LYS A 7 -10.78 5.82 -0.96
CA LYS A 7 -11.92 5.35 -0.16
C LYS A 7 -12.98 4.75 -1.08
N SER A 8 -13.62 3.69 -0.63
CA SER A 8 -14.66 2.96 -1.35
C SER A 8 -14.26 2.66 -2.81
N PRO A 9 -13.16 1.91 -3.03
CA PRO A 9 -12.62 1.66 -4.36
C PRO A 9 -13.67 0.99 -5.26
N GLY A 10 -13.85 1.55 -6.46
CA GLY A 10 -14.71 0.95 -7.48
C GLY A 10 -14.17 -0.38 -8.00
N GLU A 11 -15.04 -1.19 -8.60
CA GLU A 11 -14.68 -2.52 -9.11
C GLU A 11 -13.57 -2.48 -10.17
N GLY A 12 -13.57 -1.47 -11.05
CA GLY A 12 -12.51 -1.26 -12.03
C GLY A 12 -11.14 -1.02 -11.38
N THR A 13 -11.10 -0.25 -10.28
CA THR A 13 -9.88 -0.02 -9.50
C THR A 13 -9.39 -1.30 -8.86
N LEU A 14 -10.29 -2.05 -8.20
CA LEU A 14 -9.96 -3.34 -7.58
C LEU A 14 -9.42 -4.33 -8.61
N ALA A 15 -10.05 -4.40 -9.80
CA ALA A 15 -9.58 -5.26 -10.88
C ALA A 15 -8.17 -4.88 -11.37
N ILE A 16 -7.83 -3.58 -11.44
CA ILE A 16 -6.48 -3.14 -11.81
C ILE A 16 -5.46 -3.61 -10.77
N VAL A 17 -5.74 -3.40 -9.50
CA VAL A 17 -4.81 -3.74 -8.41
C VAL A 17 -4.67 -5.26 -8.28
N ASN A 18 -5.78 -6.02 -8.31
CA ASN A 18 -5.76 -7.49 -8.23
C ASN A 18 -5.01 -8.16 -9.38
N ARG A 19 -4.97 -7.56 -10.58
CA ARG A 19 -4.18 -8.08 -11.70
C ARG A 19 -2.67 -7.87 -11.54
N ARG A 20 -2.27 -6.94 -10.68
CA ARG A 20 -0.89 -6.47 -10.54
C ARG A 20 -0.26 -6.86 -9.21
N LYS A 21 -1.04 -7.24 -8.21
CA LYS A 21 -0.52 -7.66 -6.91
C LYS A 21 0.40 -8.88 -7.02
N GLY A 22 1.34 -8.99 -6.09
CA GLY A 22 2.32 -10.05 -6.05
C GLY A 22 1.74 -11.41 -5.68
N SER A 23 0.74 -11.45 -4.78
CA SER A 23 0.08 -12.68 -4.36
C SER A 23 -0.87 -13.23 -5.43
N LYS A 24 -1.25 -14.52 -5.30
CA LYS A 24 -2.28 -15.13 -6.17
C LYS A 24 -3.69 -15.08 -5.58
N ASP A 25 -3.82 -14.74 -4.30
CA ASP A 25 -5.07 -14.86 -3.56
C ASP A 25 -6.04 -13.72 -3.87
N THR A 26 -7.34 -13.99 -4.02
CA THR A 26 -8.28 -12.89 -4.26
C THR A 26 -8.51 -12.16 -2.95
N LEU A 27 -8.17 -10.87 -2.91
CA LEU A 27 -8.42 -10.04 -1.73
C LEU A 27 -9.92 -9.77 -1.59
N GLU A 28 -10.40 -9.86 -0.35
CA GLU A 28 -11.75 -9.41 -0.01
C GLU A 28 -11.91 -7.92 -0.35
N LYS A 29 -13.14 -7.49 -0.64
CA LYS A 29 -13.44 -6.11 -1.03
C LYS A 29 -13.15 -5.18 0.17
N PRO A 30 -12.11 -4.33 0.10
CA PRO A 30 -11.74 -3.46 1.21
C PRO A 30 -12.54 -2.15 1.17
N ASP A 31 -12.69 -1.49 2.32
CA ASP A 31 -13.31 -0.16 2.37
C ASP A 31 -12.35 0.92 1.85
N ALA A 32 -11.04 0.71 1.96
CA ALA A 32 -10.04 1.64 1.47
C ALA A 32 -8.77 0.94 0.94
N ILE A 33 -8.06 1.64 0.06
CA ILE A 33 -6.74 1.25 -0.45
C ILE A 33 -5.77 2.40 -0.23
N GLY A 34 -4.70 2.16 0.50
CA GLY A 34 -3.53 3.01 0.58
C GLY A 34 -2.54 2.63 -0.52
N LEU A 35 -2.11 3.59 -1.33
CA LEU A 35 -1.07 3.40 -2.33
C LEU A 35 0.17 4.15 -1.89
N VAL A 36 1.29 3.43 -1.81
CA VAL A 36 2.59 4.00 -1.44
C VAL A 36 3.57 3.70 -2.56
N GLN A 37 4.24 4.72 -3.09
CA GLN A 37 5.24 4.56 -4.13
C GLN A 37 6.55 5.24 -3.74
N GLY A 38 7.66 4.58 -3.98
CA GLY A 38 8.99 5.11 -3.68
C GLY A 38 10.08 4.14 -4.10
N LYS A 39 11.29 4.34 -3.57
CA LYS A 39 12.41 3.45 -3.86
C LYS A 39 12.18 2.05 -3.27
N LEU A 40 12.84 1.03 -3.80
CA LEU A 40 12.72 -0.33 -3.26
C LEU A 40 13.01 -0.40 -1.75
N ILE A 41 14.11 0.20 -1.28
CA ILE A 41 14.47 0.23 0.16
C ILE A 41 13.40 0.90 1.02
N GLU A 42 12.86 2.00 0.50
CA GLU A 42 11.79 2.79 1.08
C GLU A 42 10.50 1.95 1.21
N MET A 43 10.15 1.18 0.17
CA MET A 43 8.97 0.31 0.19
C MET A 43 9.12 -0.86 1.16
N VAL A 44 10.30 -1.49 1.27
CA VAL A 44 10.50 -2.57 2.24
C VAL A 44 10.27 -2.06 3.68
N CYS A 45 10.77 -0.87 4.01
CA CYS A 45 10.50 -0.26 5.30
C CYS A 45 9.02 0.12 5.49
N ALA A 46 8.38 0.68 4.46
CA ALA A 46 6.96 1.04 4.51
C ALA A 46 6.05 -0.19 4.68
N ALA A 47 6.40 -1.33 4.08
CA ALA A 47 5.68 -2.59 4.24
C ALA A 47 5.70 -3.09 5.69
N ASP A 48 6.88 -3.09 6.33
CA ASP A 48 7.02 -3.49 7.75
C ASP A 48 6.20 -2.59 8.69
N VAL A 49 6.14 -1.29 8.41
CA VAL A 49 5.30 -0.35 9.17
C VAL A 49 3.82 -0.64 8.96
N ALA A 50 3.40 -0.88 7.72
CA ALA A 50 2.01 -1.17 7.39
C ALA A 50 1.53 -2.51 7.96
N GLU A 51 2.30 -3.59 7.84
CA GLU A 51 1.91 -4.92 8.34
C GLU A 51 1.73 -4.97 9.86
N LYS A 52 2.38 -4.07 10.60
CA LYS A 52 2.19 -3.92 12.05
C LYS A 52 0.88 -3.23 12.42
N ALA A 53 0.22 -2.57 11.47
CA ALA A 53 -1.11 -2.03 11.68
C ALA A 53 -2.15 -3.17 11.67
N VAL A 54 -3.02 -3.19 12.67
CA VAL A 54 -4.10 -4.18 12.75
C VAL A 54 -5.10 -3.93 11.62
N GLY A 55 -5.58 -4.99 10.97
CA GLY A 55 -6.67 -4.92 10.01
C GLY A 55 -6.28 -4.44 8.61
N VAL A 56 -4.98 -4.45 8.28
CA VAL A 56 -4.53 -4.20 6.91
C VAL A 56 -3.85 -5.42 6.28
N THR A 57 -3.93 -5.51 4.96
CA THR A 57 -3.17 -6.44 4.13
C THR A 57 -2.29 -5.64 3.18
N VAL A 58 -1.02 -6.00 3.07
CA VAL A 58 -0.04 -5.27 2.24
C VAL A 58 0.34 -6.14 1.05
N GLU A 59 0.27 -5.57 -0.16
CA GLU A 59 0.70 -6.23 -1.40
C GLU A 59 1.68 -5.35 -2.16
N ASP A 60 2.69 -6.00 -2.73
CA ASP A 60 3.51 -5.41 -3.80
C ASP A 60 2.70 -5.33 -5.09
N ILE A 61 2.68 -4.15 -5.72
CA ILE A 61 2.03 -3.90 -7.00
C ILE A 61 3.08 -3.91 -8.11
N ARG A 62 3.13 -5.04 -8.81
CA ARG A 62 4.03 -5.26 -9.94
C ARG A 62 3.58 -4.44 -11.14
N GLY A 63 4.52 -3.70 -11.70
CA GLY A 63 4.37 -2.99 -12.96
C GLY A 63 5.69 -2.97 -13.72
N SER A 64 5.69 -2.35 -14.90
CA SER A 64 6.91 -2.08 -15.67
C SER A 64 7.72 -0.90 -15.09
N CYS A 65 7.61 -0.64 -13.78
CA CYS A 65 8.25 0.49 -13.12
C CYS A 65 9.79 0.33 -13.27
N PRO A 66 10.55 1.44 -13.40
CA PRO A 66 12.01 1.37 -13.39
C PRO A 66 12.51 0.54 -12.19
N GLN A 67 13.59 -0.22 -12.37
CA GLN A 67 14.09 -1.26 -11.43
C GLN A 67 14.21 -0.83 -9.96
N ASN A 68 14.26 0.47 -9.68
CA ASN A 68 14.41 1.03 -8.34
C ASN A 68 13.13 1.61 -7.73
N MET A 69 12.01 1.69 -8.45
CA MET A 69 10.73 2.21 -7.96
C MET A 69 9.71 1.09 -7.81
N VAL A 70 9.11 1.00 -6.62
CA VAL A 70 8.11 -0.02 -6.28
C VAL A 70 6.87 0.66 -5.72
N MET A 71 5.70 0.02 -5.87
CA MET A 71 4.44 0.49 -5.31
C MET A 71 3.88 -0.60 -4.40
N LEU A 72 3.42 -0.20 -3.21
CA LEU A 72 2.63 -1.04 -2.31
C LEU A 72 1.16 -0.62 -2.39
N ALA A 73 0.27 -1.61 -2.28
CA ALA A 73 -1.13 -1.42 -1.96
C ALA A 73 -1.41 -1.96 -0.55
N ILE A 74 -2.04 -1.14 0.28
CA ILE A 74 -2.43 -1.46 1.65
C ILE A 74 -3.96 -1.47 1.67
N PHE A 75 -4.55 -2.65 1.85
CA PHE A 75 -6.00 -2.86 1.85
C PHE A 75 -6.50 -2.99 3.28
N GLY A 76 -7.68 -2.47 3.58
CA GLY A 76 -8.31 -2.63 4.88
C GLY A 76 -9.52 -1.73 5.04
N ASP A 77 -9.97 -1.56 6.29
CA ASP A 77 -10.95 -0.54 6.60
C ASP A 77 -10.37 0.89 6.45
N THR A 78 -11.23 1.90 6.34
CA THR A 78 -10.77 3.28 6.11
C THR A 78 -9.87 3.80 7.23
N ALA A 79 -10.17 3.47 8.49
CA ALA A 79 -9.40 3.97 9.64
C ALA A 79 -8.01 3.33 9.70
N SER A 80 -7.95 2.00 9.55
CA SER A 80 -6.72 1.21 9.58
C SER A 80 -5.77 1.61 8.44
N VAL A 81 -6.29 1.75 7.22
CA VAL A 81 -5.52 2.24 6.07
C VAL A 81 -5.01 3.66 6.28
N THR A 82 -5.86 4.56 6.79
CA THR A 82 -5.45 5.96 7.04
C THR A 82 -4.34 6.03 8.08
N ALA A 83 -4.48 5.31 9.20
CA ALA A 83 -3.48 5.27 10.25
C ALA A 83 -2.13 4.69 9.76
N ALA A 84 -2.17 3.62 8.97
CA ALA A 84 -0.96 3.03 8.39
C ALA A 84 -0.23 4.02 7.47
N ILE A 85 -0.96 4.72 6.60
CA ILE A 85 -0.39 5.72 5.68
C ILE A 85 0.19 6.92 6.44
N GLU A 86 -0.50 7.41 7.46
CA GLU A 86 -0.03 8.52 8.30
C GLU A 86 1.28 8.18 9.03
N GLU A 87 1.40 6.96 9.57
CA GLU A 87 2.62 6.53 10.25
C GLU A 87 3.79 6.35 9.27
N ILE A 88 3.55 5.82 8.05
CA ILE A 88 4.55 5.77 6.98
C ILE A 88 5.05 7.18 6.62
N GLN A 89 4.13 8.13 6.42
CA GLN A 89 4.48 9.52 6.08
C GLN A 89 5.29 10.18 7.20
N LYS A 90 4.92 9.93 8.46
CA LYS A 90 5.63 10.45 9.63
C LYS A 90 7.05 9.89 9.74
N LYS A 91 7.24 8.57 9.55
CA LYS A 91 8.55 7.91 9.55
C LYS A 91 9.44 8.35 8.40
N GLU A 92 8.88 8.48 7.19
CA GLU A 92 9.57 9.02 6.01
C GLU A 92 10.04 10.46 6.25
N LYS A 93 9.17 11.34 6.77
CA LYS A 93 9.53 12.74 7.08
C LYS A 93 10.64 12.82 8.13
N ALA A 94 10.64 11.92 9.11
CA ALA A 94 11.67 11.84 10.14
C ALA A 94 12.96 11.12 9.67
N LYS A 95 12.94 10.45 8.51
CA LYS A 95 13.96 9.49 8.05
C LYS A 95 14.30 8.45 9.13
N LYS A 96 13.29 7.95 9.83
CA LYS A 96 13.40 6.96 10.91
C LYS A 96 12.40 5.83 10.66
N TRP A 97 12.89 4.70 10.16
CA TRP A 97 12.12 3.50 9.86
C TRP A 97 12.12 2.55 11.04
#